data_AF-A0A352WA58-F1
#
_entry.id   AF-A0A352WA58-F1
#
_cell.length_a   1.000
_cell.length_b   1.000
_cell.length_c   1.000
_cell.angle_alpha   90.00
_cell.angle_beta   90.00
_cell.angle_gamma   90.00
#
_symmetry.space_group_name_H-M   'P 1'
#
loop_
_entity.id
_entity.type
_entity.pdbx_description
1 polymer ?
#
loop_
_entity_poly.entity_id
_entity_poly.type
_entity_poly.pdbx_seq_one_letter_code
_entity_poly.pdbx_strand_id
1 'polypeptide(L)' 'ALTAGFANSNVAGKAVESIARQPEAKQSIFSTLLIGCGLVEATPIIALVVALLLL' A
#
# COMPACT_ATOMS: atom_id res chain seq x y z
N ALA A 1 -5.85 10.34 4.94
CA ALA A 1 -6.29 9.06 5.54
C ALA A 1 -7.29 8.31 4.66
N LEU A 2 -8.47 8.87 4.35
CA LEU A 2 -9.51 8.20 3.56
C LEU A 2 -9.02 7.70 2.19
N THR A 3 -8.35 8.56 1.41
CA THR A 3 -7.82 8.20 0.08
C THR A 3 -6.74 7.11 0.13
N ALA A 4 -5.90 7.13 1.17
CA ALA A 4 -4.88 6.10 1.39
C ALA A 4 -5.52 4.74 1.70
N GLY A 5 -6.59 4.73 2.50
CA GLY A 5 -7.39 3.53 2.76
C GLY A 5 -7.93 2.90 1.47
N PHE A 6 -8.57 3.69 0.60
CA PHE A 6 -9.06 3.19 -0.69
C PHE A 6 -7.93 2.66 -1.60
N ALA A 7 -6.81 3.38 -1.68
CA ALA A 7 -5.68 2.97 -2.48
C ALA A 7 -5.07 1.67 -1.97
N ASN A 8 -4.87 1.51 -0.66
CA ASN A 8 -4.37 0.28 -0.06
C ASN A 8 -5.31 -0.89 -0.29
N SER A 9 -6.63 -0.70 -0.14
CA SER A 9 -7.61 -1.76 -0.44
C SER A 9 -7.55 -2.21 -1.89
N ASN A 10 -7.33 -1.28 -2.84
CA ASN A 10 -7.18 -1.63 -4.25
C ASN A 10 -5.87 -2.41 -4.52
N VAL A 11 -4.74 -1.96 -3.97
CA VAL A 11 -3.44 -2.65 -4.12
C VAL A 11 -3.52 -4.05 -3.51
N ALA A 12 -4.06 -4.17 -2.29
CA ALA A 12 -4.26 -5.46 -1.62
C ALA A 12 -5.19 -6.38 -2.40
N GLY A 13 -6.32 -5.86 -2.89
CA GLY A 13 -7.27 -6.64 -3.71
C GLY A 13 -6.62 -7.18 -4.98
N LYS A 14 -5.81 -6.37 -5.66
CA LYS A 14 -5.06 -6.81 -6.86
C LYS A 14 -3.96 -7.80 -6.54
N ALA A 15 -3.28 -7.68 -5.40
CA ALA A 15 -2.32 -8.67 -4.95
C ALA A 15 -2.99 -10.03 -4.70
N VAL A 16 -4.16 -10.04 -4.04
CA VAL A 16 -4.94 -11.28 -3.81
C VAL A 16 -5.39 -11.91 -5.12
N GLU A 17 -5.93 -11.11 -6.05
CA GLU A 17 -6.32 -11.59 -7.39
C GLU A 17 -5.11 -12.20 -8.13
N SER A 18 -3.94 -11.56 -8.05
CA SER A 18 -2.71 -12.03 -8.69
C SER A 18 -2.21 -13.34 -8.08
N ILE A 19 -2.24 -13.46 -6.74
CA ILE A 19 -1.85 -14.71 -6.04
C ILE A 19 -2.81 -15.85 -6.38
N ALA A 20 -4.11 -15.58 -6.48
CA ALA A 20 -5.09 -16.59 -6.89
C ALA A 20 -4.84 -17.11 -8.31
N ARG A 21 -4.35 -16.24 -9.22
CA ARG A 21 -3.99 -16.62 -10.60
C ARG A 21 -2.63 -17.30 -10.71
N GLN A 22 -1.65 -16.93 -9.87
CA GLN A 22 -0.28 -17.47 -9.88
C GLN A 22 0.21 -17.71 -8.44
N PRO A 23 -0.15 -18.85 -7.83
CA PRO A 23 0.21 -19.16 -6.44
C PRO A 23 1.72 -19.32 -6.23
N GLU A 24 2.47 -19.82 -7.23
CA GLU A 24 3.92 -20.00 -7.12
C GLU A 24 4.67 -18.67 -7.01
N ALA A 25 4.10 -17.59 -7.58
CA ALA A 25 4.66 -16.24 -7.53
C ALA A 25 4.29 -15.48 -6.24
N LYS A 26 3.60 -16.10 -5.28
CA LYS A 26 3.07 -15.45 -4.07
C LYS A 26 4.07 -14.55 -3.35
N GLN A 27 5.31 -15.03 -3.16
CA GLN A 27 6.32 -14.26 -2.44
C GLN A 27 6.73 -12.99 -3.19
N SER A 28 6.91 -13.08 -4.50
CA SER A 28 7.20 -11.92 -5.34
C SER A 28 6.03 -10.92 -5.34
N ILE A 29 4.79 -11.41 -5.46
CA ILE A 29 3.60 -10.56 -5.44
C ILE A 29 3.44 -9.86 -4.07
N PHE A 30 3.72 -10.58 -2.98
CA PHE A 30 3.68 -10.02 -1.64
C PHE A 30 4.74 -8.91 -1.43
N SER A 31 5.95 -9.10 -1.95
CA SER A 31 6.95 -8.02 -1.95
C SER A 31 6.47 -6.79 -2.72
N THR A 32 5.86 -6.98 -3.89
CA THR A 32 5.26 -5.88 -4.67
C THR A 32 4.11 -5.20 -3.93
N LEU A 33 3.26 -5.96 -3.23
CA LEU A 33 2.20 -5.43 -2.37
C LEU A 33 2.78 -4.49 -1.29
N LEU A 34 3.84 -4.92 -0.59
CA LEU A 34 4.48 -4.10 0.44
C LEU A 34 5.06 -2.80 -0.13
N ILE A 35 5.71 -2.87 -1.29
CA ILE A 35 6.22 -1.68 -1.99
C ILE A 35 5.07 -0.74 -2.35
N GLY A 36 3.97 -1.28 -2.87
CA GLY A 36 2.76 -0.51 -3.22
C GLY A 36 2.14 0.18 -2.02
N CYS A 37 1.95 -0.52 -0.90
CA CYS A 37 1.47 0.08 0.35
C CYS A 37 2.43 1.16 0.87
N GLY A 38 3.74 0.91 0.82
CA GLY A 38 4.74 1.91 1.24
C GLY A 38 4.67 3.20 0.43
N LEU A 39 4.44 3.11 -0.89
CA LEU A 39 4.23 4.27 -1.76
C LEU A 39 2.95 5.03 -1.43
N VAL A 40 1.84 4.32 -1.17
CA VAL A 40 0.56 4.94 -0.79
C VAL A 40 0.68 5.70 0.54
N GLU A 41 1.43 5.15 1.51
CA GLU A 41 1.59 5.73 2.84
C GLU A 41 2.67 6.81 2.94
N ALA A 42 3.57 6.92 1.97
CA ALA A 42 4.64 7.93 1.99
C ALA A 42 4.09 9.36 2.12
N THR A 43 3.08 9.72 1.32
CA THR A 43 2.48 11.07 1.35
C THR A 43 1.73 11.36 2.66
N PRO A 44 0.85 10.47 3.17
CA PRO A 44 0.26 10.62 4.51
C PRO A 44 1.27 10.80 5.64
N ILE A 45 2.38 10.04 5.63
CA ILE A 45 3.42 10.15 6.64
C ILE A 45 4.08 11.53 6.59
N ILE A 46 4.46 12.01 5.39
CA ILE A 46 5.04 13.35 5.22
C ILE A 46 4.06 14.42 5.72
N ALA A 47 2.78 14.33 5.33
CA ALA A 47 1.75 15.27 5.77
C ALA A 47 1.58 15.28 7.30
N LEU A 48 1.63 14.10 7.94
CA LEU A 48 1.56 13.97 9.39
C LEU A 48 2.76 14.63 10.06
N VAL A 49 3.98 14.38 9.56
CA VAL A 49 5.20 15.01 10.10
C VAL A 49 5.11 16.54 10.01
N VAL A 50 4.67 17.09 8.88
CA VAL A 50 4.50 18.53 8.71
C VAL A 50 3.45 19.08 9.68
N ALA A 51 2.33 18.38 9.86
CA ALA A 51 1.29 18.79 10.80
C ALA A 51 1.79 18.84 12.25
N LEU A 52 2.64 17.89 12.65
CA LEU A 52 3.25 17.85 13.98
C LEU A 52 4.29 18.96 14.19
N LEU A 53 4.99 19.41 13.13
CA LEU A 53 5.94 20.52 13.20
C LEU A 53 5.25 21.90 13.34
N LEU A 54 3.99 22.00 12.92
CA LEU A 54 3.20 23.24 12.98
C LEU A 54 2.38 23.39 14.25
N LEU A 55 2.30 22.34 15.08
CA LEU A 55 1.71 22.35 16.42
C LEU A 55 2.70 22.91 17.45
#